data_AF-A0A6A6VEY1-F1
#
_entry.id   AF-A0A6A6VEY1-F1
#
_cell.length_a   1.000
_cell.length_b   1.000
_cell.length_c   1.000
_cell.angle_alpha   90.00
_cell.angle_beta   90.00
_cell.angle_gamma   90.00
#
_symmetry.space_group_name_H-M   'P 1'
#
loop_
_entity.id
_entity.type
_entity.pdbx_description
1 polymer ?
#
loop_
_entity_poly.entity_id
_entity_poly.type
_entity_poly.pdbx_seq_one_letter_code
_entity_poly.pdbx_strand_id
1 'polypeptide(L)'
;METIFIPLMLNFLGPLAPISWTRRYMPDCGSLRGLPAVVIGREEDVTWDCVCEMRYRDELHLQQQLARLNEPDVAERLEEEEEEEEERFCVREELRILIMEVFGD
;
A
#
# COMPACT_ATOMS: atom_id res chain seq x y z
N MET A 1 -10.44 -3.74 8.24
CA MET A 1 -9.07 -4.30 8.36
C MET A 1 -8.90 -5.22 7.17
N GLU A 2 -7.78 -5.12 6.46
CA GLU A 2 -7.47 -5.99 5.32
C GLU A 2 -7.14 -7.40 5.86
N THR A 3 -7.63 -8.46 5.18
CA THR A 3 -7.59 -9.84 5.71
C THR A 3 -7.16 -10.90 4.68
N ILE A 4 -6.90 -10.52 3.43
CA ILE A 4 -6.65 -11.44 2.31
C ILE A 4 -5.26 -11.16 1.76
N PHE A 5 -5.12 -10.07 0.99
CA PHE A 5 -3.93 -9.79 0.19
C PHE A 5 -2.68 -9.51 1.02
N ILE A 6 -2.79 -8.66 2.05
CA ILE A 6 -1.62 -8.26 2.84
C ILE A 6 -1.14 -9.40 3.75
N PRO A 7 -2.01 -10.13 4.49
CA PRO A 7 -1.59 -11.33 5.20
C PRO A 7 -0.91 -12.35 4.29
N LEU A 8 -1.41 -12.57 3.08
CA LEU A 8 -0.80 -13.46 2.10
C LEU A 8 0.60 -12.99 1.71
N MET A 9 0.74 -11.72 1.31
CA MET A 9 2.02 -11.12 0.97
C MET A 9 3.01 -11.21 2.15
N LEU A 10 2.59 -10.85 3.36
CA LEU A 10 3.46 -10.92 4.55
C LEU A 10 3.89 -12.36 4.89
N ASN A 11 3.04 -13.35 4.62
CA ASN A 11 3.36 -14.76 4.79
C ASN A 11 4.49 -15.20 3.85
N PHE A 12 4.48 -14.75 2.59
CA PHE A 12 5.57 -15.04 1.64
C PHE A 12 6.88 -14.33 1.97
N LEU A 13 6.79 -13.13 2.56
CA LEU A 13 7.94 -12.29 2.87
C LEU A 13 8.69 -12.73 4.13
N GLY A 14 7.98 -13.23 5.15
CA GLY A 14 8.59 -13.67 6.41
C GLY A 14 9.52 -12.61 7.02
N PRO A 15 10.85 -12.86 7.12
CA PRO A 15 11.81 -11.89 7.67
C PRO A 15 12.04 -10.65 6.79
N LEU A 16 11.62 -10.69 5.51
CA LEU A 16 11.68 -9.56 4.58
C LEU A 16 10.42 -8.68 4.63
N ALA A 17 9.47 -9.00 5.53
CA ALA A 17 8.29 -8.18 5.72
C ALA A 17 8.67 -6.78 6.20
N PRO A 18 7.91 -5.73 5.81
CA PRO A 18 8.17 -4.38 6.26
C PRO A 18 8.08 -4.30 7.79
N ILE A 19 8.88 -3.42 8.40
CA ILE A 19 8.91 -3.18 9.85
C ILE A 19 7.52 -2.78 10.35
N SER A 20 6.82 -1.98 9.54
CA SER A 20 5.43 -1.61 9.79
C SER A 20 4.69 -1.46 8.48
N TRP A 21 3.42 -1.81 8.51
CA TRP A 21 2.47 -1.54 7.45
C TRP A 21 1.24 -0.84 8.03
N THR A 22 0.75 0.18 7.34
CA THR A 22 -0.54 0.80 7.68
C THR A 22 -1.36 0.99 6.42
N ARG A 23 -2.70 0.90 6.54
CA ARG A 23 -3.66 1.29 5.52
C ARG A 23 -4.64 2.26 6.17
N ARG A 24 -4.74 3.45 5.61
CA ARG A 24 -5.64 4.51 6.08
C ARG A 24 -6.58 4.86 4.93
N TYR A 25 -7.87 4.58 5.12
CA TYR A 25 -8.87 5.08 4.19
C TYR A 25 -9.07 6.57 4.44
N MET A 26 -9.15 7.34 3.35
CA MET A 26 -9.50 8.73 3.47
C MET A 26 -10.99 8.82 3.82
N PRO A 27 -11.37 9.60 4.84
CA PRO A 27 -12.77 9.84 5.10
C PRO A 27 -13.37 10.51 3.87
N ASP A 28 -14.56 10.08 3.46
CA ASP A 28 -15.35 10.78 2.45
C ASP A 28 -15.40 12.26 2.85
N CYS A 29 -14.87 13.11 1.98
CA CYS A 29 -14.63 14.52 2.21
C CYS A 29 -15.92 15.30 2.51
N GLY A 30 -17.09 14.71 2.24
CA GLY A 30 -18.40 15.22 2.66
C GLY A 30 -18.85 14.89 4.10
N SER A 31 -18.16 14.00 4.83
CA SER A 31 -18.67 13.39 6.08
C SER A 31 -18.05 13.90 7.39
N LEU A 32 -16.91 14.58 7.34
CA LEU A 32 -16.29 15.17 8.52
C LEU A 32 -17.00 16.47 8.89
N ARG A 33 -17.89 16.39 9.89
CA ARG A 33 -18.65 17.49 10.51
C ARG A 33 -17.83 18.80 10.68
N GLY A 34 -17.70 19.60 9.64
CA GLY A 34 -17.06 20.92 9.65
C GLY A 34 -15.51 20.93 9.64
N LEU A 35 -14.82 19.82 9.36
CA LEU A 35 -13.36 19.81 9.20
C LEU A 35 -12.97 19.62 7.73
N PRO A 36 -12.01 20.39 7.19
CA PRO A 36 -11.59 20.24 5.80
C PRO A 36 -10.86 18.91 5.62
N ALA A 37 -11.24 18.14 4.59
CA ALA A 37 -10.56 16.91 4.20
C ALA A 37 -9.15 17.17 3.62
N VAL A 38 -8.94 18.38 3.09
CA VAL A 38 -7.67 18.83 2.52
C VAL A 38 -7.25 20.14 3.19
N VAL A 39 -6.06 20.15 3.79
CA VAL A 39 -5.49 21.34 4.44
C VAL A 39 -4.70 22.20 3.46
N ILE A 40 -4.03 21.57 2.48
CA ILE A 40 -3.22 22.20 1.44
C ILE A 40 -3.49 21.47 0.12
N GLY A 41 -3.77 22.21 -0.96
CA GLY A 41 -4.13 21.66 -2.27
C GLY A 41 -5.61 21.88 -2.61
N ARG A 42 -6.13 21.12 -3.58
CA ARG A 42 -7.56 21.10 -3.91
C ARG A 42 -8.15 19.73 -3.62
N GLU A 43 -9.41 19.70 -3.22
CA GLU A 43 -10.14 18.45 -2.94
C GLU A 43 -10.25 17.57 -4.18
N GLU A 44 -10.44 18.17 -5.36
CA GLU A 44 -10.45 17.51 -6.66
C GLU A 44 -9.14 16.78 -7.01
N ASP A 45 -8.03 17.13 -6.36
CA ASP A 45 -6.72 16.47 -6.57
C ASP A 45 -6.58 15.18 -5.74
N VAL A 46 -7.47 14.93 -4.77
CA VAL A 46 -7.47 13.71 -3.94
C VAL A 46 -8.38 12.68 -4.59
N THR A 47 -7.79 11.91 -5.51
CA THR A 47 -8.51 10.89 -6.30
C THR A 47 -8.39 9.48 -5.73
N TRP A 48 -7.81 9.31 -4.54
CA TRP A 48 -7.52 7.99 -3.96
C TRP A 48 -8.31 7.75 -2.68
N ASP A 49 -8.84 6.53 -2.53
CA ASP A 49 -9.66 6.15 -1.38
C ASP A 49 -8.84 5.74 -0.16
N CYS A 50 -7.57 5.36 -0.36
CA CYS A 50 -6.71 4.93 0.74
C CYS A 50 -5.23 5.21 0.48
N VAL A 51 -4.49 5.33 1.58
CA VAL A 51 -3.04 5.41 1.60
C VAL A 51 -2.49 4.22 2.37
N CYS A 52 -1.58 3.49 1.73
CA CYS A 52 -0.80 2.44 2.35
C CYS A 52 0.62 2.95 2.62
N GLU A 53 1.15 2.66 3.79
CA GLU A 53 2.52 3.04 4.19
C GLU A 53 3.26 1.79 4.65
N MET A 54 4.42 1.51 4.03
CA MET A 54 5.33 0.45 4.42
C MET A 54 6.66 1.07 4.85
N ARG A 55 7.18 0.64 6.02
CA ARG A 55 8.49 1.09 6.50
C ARG A 55 9.51 -0.03 6.43
N TYR A 56 10.69 0.32 5.94
CA TYR A 56 11.82 -0.58 5.77
C TYR A 56 12.97 -0.09 6.65
N ARG A 57 13.90 -1.00 6.95
CA ARG A 57 15.09 -0.69 7.74
C ARG A 57 16.03 0.24 6.99
N ASP A 58 16.22 -0.10 5.72
CA ASP A 58 17.15 0.52 4.78
C ASP A 58 16.74 0.12 3.36
N GLU A 59 17.44 0.67 2.37
CA GLU A 59 17.23 0.37 0.96
C GLU A 59 17.46 -1.11 0.63
N LEU A 60 18.44 -1.76 1.27
CA LEU A 60 18.73 -3.17 1.03
C LEU A 60 17.55 -4.07 1.44
N HIS A 61 16.91 -3.78 2.58
CA HIS A 61 15.71 -4.49 3.02
C HIS A 61 14.56 -4.37 2.01
N LEU A 62 14.33 -3.16 1.47
CA LEU A 62 13.33 -2.92 0.42
C LEU A 62 13.66 -3.70 -0.85
N GLN A 63 14.92 -3.64 -1.32
CA GLN A 63 15.35 -4.34 -2.53
C GLN A 63 15.21 -5.87 -2.38
N GLN A 64 15.54 -6.42 -1.21
CA GLN A 64 15.36 -7.85 -0.94
C GLN A 64 13.88 -8.24 -0.95
N GLN A 65 13.00 -7.41 -0.38
CA GLN A 65 11.56 -7.65 -0.44
C GLN A 65 11.06 -7.65 -1.90
N LEU A 66 11.42 -6.63 -2.68
CA LEU A 66 11.04 -6.53 -4.09
C LEU A 66 11.56 -7.71 -4.91
N ALA A 67 12.79 -8.17 -4.65
CA ALA A 67 13.33 -9.35 -5.30
C ALA A 67 12.49 -10.60 -5.00
N ARG A 68 12.12 -10.83 -3.73
CA ARG A 68 11.29 -11.97 -3.32
C ARG A 68 9.90 -11.93 -3.94
N LEU A 69 9.29 -10.76 -4.06
CA LEU A 69 7.98 -10.61 -4.71
C LEU A 69 8.00 -10.92 -6.21
N ASN A 70 9.17 -10.82 -6.86
CA ASN A 70 9.35 -11.16 -8.27
C ASN A 70 9.83 -12.61 -8.50
N GLU A 71 9.98 -13.42 -7.44
CA GLU A 71 10.29 -14.84 -7.61
C GLU A 71 9.06 -15.56 -8.19
N PRO A 72 9.20 -16.44 -9.20
CA PRO A 72 8.05 -16.98 -9.95
C PRO A 72 6.97 -17.62 -9.09
N ASP A 73 7.34 -18.36 -8.03
CA ASP A 73 6.41 -19.04 -7.12
C ASP A 73 5.58 -18.08 -6.26
N VAL A 74 6.14 -16.89 -5.97
CA VAL A 74 5.49 -15.84 -5.20
C VAL A 74 4.67 -14.94 -6.13
N ALA A 75 5.25 -14.54 -7.26
CA ALA A 75 4.62 -13.66 -8.23
C ALA A 75 3.33 -14.27 -8.80
N GLU A 76 3.36 -15.54 -9.22
CA GLU A 76 2.18 -16.24 -9.77
C GLU A 76 1.03 -16.26 -8.76
N ARG A 77 1.32 -16.60 -7.49
CA ARG A 77 0.29 -16.66 -6.44
C ARG A 77 -0.22 -15.30 -6.01
N LEU A 78 0.62 -14.26 -6.07
CA LEU A 78 0.18 -12.90 -5.80
C LEU A 78 -0.64 -12.37 -6.96
N GLU A 79 -0.30 -12.68 -8.20
CA GLU A 79 -1.05 -12.27 -9.39
C GLU A 79 -2.45 -12.87 -9.41
N GLU A 80 -2.59 -14.18 -9.13
CA GLU A 80 -3.90 -14.84 -9.00
C GLU A 80 -4.81 -14.14 -7.97
N GLU A 81 -4.24 -13.72 -6.83
CA GLU A 81 -4.99 -13.06 -5.76
C GLU A 81 -5.15 -11.55 -6.01
N GLU A 82 -4.22 -10.90 -6.73
CA GLU A 82 -4.37 -9.52 -7.22
C GLU A 82 -5.53 -9.44 -8.21
N GLU A 83 -5.68 -10.39 -9.14
CA GLU A 83 -6.79 -10.40 -10.10
C GLU A 83 -8.16 -10.46 -9.38
N GLU A 84 -8.31 -11.32 -8.38
CA GLU A 84 -9.54 -11.41 -7.59
C GLU A 84 -9.80 -10.15 -6.74
N GLU A 85 -8.74 -9.48 -6.26
CA GLU A 85 -8.86 -8.25 -5.46
C GLU A 85 -9.02 -6.99 -6.32
N GLU A 86 -8.48 -6.93 -7.53
CA GLU A 86 -8.67 -5.81 -8.48
C GLU A 86 -10.14 -5.66 -8.88
N GLU A 87 -10.86 -6.77 -9.05
CA GLU A 87 -12.31 -6.73 -9.28
C GLU A 87 -13.10 -6.13 -8.10
N ARG A 88 -12.51 -6.09 -6.90
CA ARG A 88 -13.24 -5.82 -5.64
C ARG A 88 -12.78 -4.56 -4.91
N PHE A 89 -11.52 -4.18 -4.97
CA PHE A 89 -10.91 -3.23 -4.05
C PHE A 89 -9.84 -2.29 -4.61
N CYS A 90 -9.20 -2.61 -5.74
CA CYS A 90 -8.09 -1.80 -6.27
C CYS A 90 -8.22 -1.59 -7.78
N VAL A 91 -8.12 -0.34 -8.22
CA VAL A 91 -7.99 0.00 -9.64
C VAL A 91 -6.50 0.20 -9.92
N ARG A 92 -5.85 -0.80 -10.52
CA ARG A 92 -4.39 -0.85 -10.68
C ARG A 92 -3.83 0.37 -11.43
N GLU A 93 -4.58 0.87 -12.41
CA GLU A 93 -4.21 2.01 -13.24
C GLU A 93 -4.17 3.33 -12.45
N GLU A 94 -4.88 3.40 -11.33
CA GLU A 94 -4.93 4.57 -10.46
C GLU A 94 -3.97 4.45 -9.27
N LEU A 95 -3.35 3.27 -9.07
CA LEU A 95 -2.38 3.03 -8.03
C LEU A 95 -1.12 3.89 -8.25
N ARG A 96 -0.74 4.63 -7.21
CA ARG A 96 0.49 5.42 -7.20
C ARG A 96 1.42 4.90 -6.12
N ILE A 97 2.67 4.62 -6.50
CA ILE A 97 3.72 4.15 -5.60
C ILE A 97 4.75 5.26 -5.46
N LEU A 98 5.03 5.66 -4.23
CA LEU A 98 6.08 6.61 -3.89
C LEU A 98 7.07 5.93 -2.94
N ILE A 99 8.33 5.90 -3.35
CA ILE A 99 9.44 5.46 -2.50
C ILE A 99 10.19 6.70 -2.07
N MET A 100 10.33 6.89 -0.76
CA MET A 100 11.03 8.04 -0.19
C MET A 100 11.97 7.60 0.92
N GLU A 101 13.16 8.21 0.93
CA GLU A 101 14.07 8.13 2.05
C GLU A 101 13.61 9.15 3.11
N VAL A 102 13.38 8.66 4.33
CA VAL A 102 13.06 9.53 5.46
C VAL A 102 14.35 9.80 6.20
N PHE A 103 14.96 10.95 5.94
CA PHE A 103 16.04 11.47 6.78
C PHE A 103 15.42 11.85 8.13
N GLY A 104 15.91 11.27 9.23
CA GLY A 104 15.39 11.56 10.57
C GLY A 104 15.57 13.03 10.98
N ASP A 105 14.73 13.47 11.93
CA ASP A 105 14.80 14.77 12.63
C ASP A 105 16.19 15.08 13.23
#